data_AF-A0A955PGR5-F1
#
_entry.id   AF-A0A955PGR5-F1
#
_cell.length_a   1.000
_cell.length_b   1.000
_cell.length_c   1.000
_cell.angle_alpha   90.00
_cell.angle_beta   90.00
_cell.angle_gamma   90.00
#
_symmetry.space_group_name_H-M   'P 1'
#
loop_
_entity.id
_entity.type
_entity.pdbx_description
1 polymer ?
#
loop_
_entity_poly.entity_id
_entity_poly.type
_entity_poly.pdbx_seq_one_letter_code
_entity_poly.pdbx_strand_id
1 'polypeptide(L)'
;LLPPLVGYITAGFIAFEARPPVDTPFAVVLAKVLIGAFSAACLNAASNALNQIYDLDIDRLNKPDRPLPSGRLSMRTAWIFTIVCYVLTLILSLLVNFEFFVIVVVTTFLTYAYSGPPFRTKRLGMLANLTIAIPRGCLLKVAGWSAVATVLDWEPWW
;
A
#
# COMPACT_ATOMS: atom_id res chain seq x y z
N LEU A 1 -3.84 7.46 -6.24
CA LEU A 1 -2.40 7.18 -6.12
C LEU A 1 -1.69 8.20 -5.25
N LEU A 2 -2.01 9.50 -5.38
CA LEU A 2 -1.34 10.58 -4.64
C LEU A 2 -1.46 10.50 -3.10
N PRO A 3 -2.63 10.19 -2.48
CA PRO A 3 -2.72 10.25 -1.02
C PRO A 3 -1.80 9.24 -0.30
N PRO A 4 -1.70 7.96 -0.72
CA PRO A 4 -0.71 7.04 -0.15
C PRO A 4 0.74 7.51 -0.30
N LEU A 5 1.08 8.06 -1.47
CA LEU A 5 2.41 8.57 -1.75
C LEU A 5 2.80 9.72 -0.81
N VAL A 6 1.91 10.71 -0.65
CA VAL A 6 2.14 11.83 0.28
C VAL A 6 2.24 11.31 1.72
N GLY A 7 1.36 10.40 2.12
CA GLY A 7 1.36 9.81 3.45
C GLY A 7 2.68 9.11 3.80
N TYR A 8 3.20 8.32 2.85
CA TYR A 8 4.47 7.62 2.96
C TYR A 8 5.67 8.58 2.97
N ILE A 9 5.75 9.49 2.00
CA ILE A 9 6.88 10.43 1.85
C ILE A 9 7.00 11.32 3.09
N THR A 10 5.88 11.86 3.57
CA THR A 10 5.89 12.72 4.78
C THR A 10 6.41 11.98 6.00
N ALA A 11 6.06 10.70 6.19
CA ALA A 11 6.59 9.91 7.30
C ALA A 11 8.10 9.62 7.13
N GLY A 12 8.57 9.38 5.90
CA GLY A 12 10.00 9.21 5.62
C GLY A 12 10.82 10.48 5.89
N PHE A 13 10.29 11.66 5.58
CA PHE A 13 10.95 12.93 5.92
C PHE A 13 11.01 13.18 7.42
N ILE A 14 9.91 12.90 8.15
CA ILE A 14 9.92 13.02 9.62
C ILE A 14 10.98 12.09 10.23
N ALA A 15 11.04 10.84 9.77
CA ALA A 15 12.06 9.89 10.22
C ALA A 15 13.49 10.32 9.86
N PHE A 16 13.67 11.01 8.74
CA PHE A 16 14.98 11.52 8.34
C PHE A 16 15.51 12.62 9.28
N GLU A 17 14.63 13.52 9.73
CA GLU A 17 14.97 14.57 10.69
C GLU A 17 15.10 14.04 12.12
N ALA A 18 14.28 13.05 12.50
CA ALA A 18 14.24 12.50 13.87
C ALA A 18 15.39 11.51 14.17
N ARG A 19 15.90 10.80 13.16
CA ARG A 19 16.90 9.75 13.38
C ARG A 19 18.22 10.32 13.93
N PRO A 20 18.91 9.59 14.82
CA PRO A 20 20.30 9.94 15.18
C PRO A 20 21.19 9.96 13.93
N PRO A 21 22.27 10.75 13.91
CA PRO A 21 23.17 10.82 12.76
C PRO A 21 23.71 9.44 12.40
N VAL A 22 23.34 8.94 11.22
CA VAL A 22 23.87 7.69 10.65
C VAL A 22 24.68 8.05 9.41
N ASP A 23 25.81 7.36 9.19
CA ASP A 23 26.70 7.54 8.02
C ASP A 23 26.08 7.14 6.67
N THR A 24 24.75 6.99 6.58
CA THR A 24 24.07 6.67 5.33
C THR A 24 23.91 7.94 4.48
N PRO A 25 24.46 7.98 3.25
CA PRO A 25 24.36 9.16 2.39
C PRO A 25 22.90 9.55 2.11
N PHE A 26 22.61 10.85 2.10
CA PHE A 26 21.27 11.38 1.82
C PHE A 26 20.67 10.82 0.52
N ALA A 27 21.48 10.69 -0.53
CA ALA A 27 21.04 10.13 -1.81
C ALA A 27 20.50 8.70 -1.70
N VAL A 28 21.08 7.87 -0.83
CA VAL A 28 20.63 6.49 -0.58
C VAL A 28 19.28 6.51 0.16
N VAL A 29 19.12 7.39 1.14
CA VAL A 29 17.86 7.56 1.86
C VAL A 29 16.76 8.04 0.93
N LEU A 30 17.03 9.08 0.13
CA LEU A 30 16.10 9.62 -0.85
C LEU A 30 15.68 8.54 -1.86
N ALA A 31 16.63 7.74 -2.36
CA ALA A 31 16.32 6.62 -3.26
C ALA A 31 15.38 5.60 -2.60
N LYS A 32 15.64 5.19 -1.35
CA LYS A 32 14.76 4.28 -0.60
C LYS A 32 13.36 4.86 -0.39
N VAL A 33 13.25 6.15 -0.06
CA VAL A 33 11.96 6.82 0.10
C VAL A 33 11.19 6.86 -1.23
N LEU A 34 11.85 7.18 -2.34
CA LEU A 34 11.20 7.23 -3.66
C LEU A 34 10.77 5.83 -4.14
N ILE A 35 11.62 4.81 -3.97
CA ILE A 35 11.30 3.42 -4.29
C ILE A 35 10.11 2.93 -3.46
N GLY A 36 10.12 3.19 -2.15
CA GLY A 36 9.03 2.78 -1.28
C GLY A 36 7.73 3.55 -1.52
N ALA A 37 7.81 4.83 -1.87
CA ALA A 37 6.65 5.61 -2.30
C ALA A 37 6.01 5.05 -3.57
N PHE A 38 6.85 4.64 -4.54
CA PHE A 38 6.37 3.96 -5.74
C PHE A 38 5.78 2.58 -5.42
N SER A 39 6.40 1.82 -4.52
CA SER A 39 5.85 0.56 -4.01
C SER A 39 4.45 0.75 -3.39
N ALA A 40 4.28 1.74 -2.50
CA ALA A 40 2.98 2.06 -1.90
C ALA A 40 1.93 2.49 -2.94
N ALA A 41 2.34 3.21 -3.99
CA ALA A 41 1.46 3.56 -5.10
C ALA A 41 1.01 2.32 -5.89
N CYS A 42 1.92 1.39 -6.19
CA CYS A 42 1.62 0.11 -6.83
C CYS A 42 0.66 -0.73 -5.99
N LEU A 43 0.90 -0.86 -4.68
CA LEU A 43 0.02 -1.57 -3.77
C LEU A 43 -1.39 -0.97 -3.75
N ASN A 44 -1.49 0.36 -3.70
CA ASN A 44 -2.78 1.03 -3.78
C ASN A 44 -3.46 0.81 -5.14
N ALA A 45 -2.71 0.81 -6.25
CA ALA A 45 -3.26 0.50 -7.57
C ALA A 45 -3.84 -0.92 -7.62
N ALA A 46 -3.07 -1.90 -7.13
CA ALA A 46 -3.46 -3.31 -7.05
C ALA A 46 -4.73 -3.49 -6.20
N SER A 47 -4.75 -2.90 -4.99
CA SER A 47 -5.91 -2.98 -4.08
C SER A 47 -7.18 -2.39 -4.69
N ASN A 48 -7.08 -1.24 -5.38
CA ASN A 48 -8.24 -0.62 -6.02
C ASN A 48 -8.73 -1.40 -7.25
N ALA A 49 -7.81 -1.99 -8.03
CA ALA A 49 -8.15 -2.84 -9.16
C ALA A 49 -8.81 -4.15 -8.69
N LEU A 50 -8.24 -4.80 -7.67
CA LEU A 50 -8.81 -5.98 -7.03
C LEU A 50 -10.23 -5.71 -6.51
N ASN A 51 -10.45 -4.58 -5.85
CA ASN A 51 -11.76 -4.20 -5.37
C ASN A 51 -12.77 -4.05 -6.51
N GLN A 52 -12.40 -3.40 -7.62
CA GLN A 52 -13.27 -3.26 -8.80
C GLN A 52 -13.59 -4.59 -9.45
N ILE A 53 -12.63 -5.52 -9.51
CA ILE A 53 -12.83 -6.86 -10.05
C ILE A 53 -13.90 -7.61 -9.26
N TYR A 54 -13.77 -7.66 -7.93
CA TYR A 54 -14.74 -8.37 -7.08
C TYR A 54 -16.08 -7.66 -6.93
N ASP A 55 -16.15 -6.37 -7.23
CA ASP A 55 -17.36 -5.56 -7.18
C ASP A 55 -18.03 -5.37 -8.55
N LEU A 56 -17.61 -6.07 -9.60
CA LEU A 56 -18.09 -5.83 -10.97
C LEU A 56 -19.63 -5.70 -11.06
N ASP A 57 -20.38 -6.62 -10.45
CA ASP A 57 -21.85 -6.59 -10.52
C ASP A 57 -22.46 -5.41 -9.76
N ILE A 58 -21.83 -5.01 -8.65
CA ILE A 58 -22.23 -3.83 -7.88
C ILE A 58 -21.90 -2.56 -8.66
N ASP A 59 -20.72 -2.51 -9.28
CA ASP A 59 -20.24 -1.38 -10.07
C ASP A 59 -21.02 -1.24 -11.39
N ARG A 60 -21.55 -2.32 -11.97
CA ARG A 60 -22.48 -2.23 -13.13
C ARG A 60 -23.72 -1.41 -12.82
N LEU A 61 -24.26 -1.51 -11.60
CA LEU A 61 -25.43 -0.75 -11.17
C LEU A 61 -25.06 0.66 -10.72
N ASN A 62 -24.00 0.79 -9.92
CA ASN A 62 -23.70 2.06 -9.23
C ASN A 62 -22.73 2.96 -10.00
N LYS A 63 -21.86 2.39 -10.84
CA LYS A 63 -20.73 3.07 -11.49
C LYS A 63 -20.50 2.51 -12.91
N PRO A 64 -21.52 2.55 -13.78
CA PRO A 64 -21.49 1.89 -15.09
C PRO A 64 -20.37 2.42 -16.00
N ASP A 65 -19.95 3.67 -15.83
CA ASP A 65 -18.90 4.29 -16.63
C ASP A 65 -17.49 3.81 -16.30
N ARG A 66 -17.29 3.03 -15.23
CA ARG A 66 -15.96 2.49 -14.91
C ARG A 66 -15.45 1.58 -16.03
N PRO A 67 -14.13 1.52 -16.29
CA PRO A 67 -13.58 0.78 -17.42
C PRO A 67 -14.01 -0.69 -17.50
N LEU A 68 -14.12 -1.37 -16.36
CA LEU A 68 -14.47 -2.79 -16.30
C LEU A 68 -15.99 -3.03 -16.52
N PRO A 69 -16.92 -2.38 -15.81
CA PRO A 69 -18.36 -2.45 -16.13
C PRO A 69 -18.71 -2.00 -17.56
N SER A 70 -18.06 -0.94 -18.06
CA SER A 70 -18.34 -0.38 -19.38
C SER A 70 -17.74 -1.20 -20.54
N GLY A 71 -17.03 -2.30 -20.26
CA GLY A 71 -16.38 -3.13 -21.26
C GLY A 71 -15.13 -2.52 -21.93
N ARG A 72 -14.69 -1.32 -21.52
CA ARG A 72 -13.46 -0.68 -22.04
C ARG A 72 -12.18 -1.40 -21.60
N LEU A 73 -12.25 -2.17 -20.52
CA LEU A 73 -11.18 -3.00 -19.99
C LEU A 73 -11.68 -4.44 -19.85
N SER A 74 -10.92 -5.41 -20.38
CA SER A 74 -11.27 -6.82 -20.20
C SER A 74 -10.99 -7.30 -18.76
N MET A 75 -11.76 -8.28 -18.28
CA MET A 75 -11.53 -8.92 -16.98
C MET A 75 -10.11 -9.51 -16.89
N ARG A 76 -9.61 -10.11 -17.97
CA ARG A 76 -8.25 -10.67 -18.04
C ARG A 76 -7.20 -9.57 -17.85
N THR A 77 -7.35 -8.44 -18.53
CA THR A 77 -6.42 -7.30 -18.41
C THR A 77 -6.44 -6.72 -16.99
N ALA A 78 -7.62 -6.61 -16.38
CA ALA A 78 -7.75 -6.14 -15.00
C ALA A 78 -7.01 -7.05 -14.00
N TRP A 79 -7.16 -8.37 -14.15
CA TRP A 79 -6.43 -9.34 -13.32
C TRP A 79 -4.92 -9.28 -13.53
N ILE A 80 -4.46 -9.25 -14.78
CA ILE A 80 -3.02 -9.14 -15.10
C ILE A 80 -2.44 -7.88 -14.45
N PHE A 81 -3.09 -6.73 -14.64
CA PHE A 81 -2.66 -5.47 -14.03
C PHE A 81 -2.58 -5.58 -12.50
N THR A 82 -3.61 -6.14 -11.88
CA THR A 82 -3.67 -6.32 -10.42
C THR A 82 -2.53 -7.18 -9.90
N ILE A 83 -2.27 -8.34 -10.53
CA ILE A 83 -1.20 -9.27 -10.15
C ILE A 83 0.17 -8.63 -10.36
N VAL A 84 0.40 -7.99 -11.51
CA VAL A 84 1.66 -7.31 -11.81
C VAL A 84 1.94 -6.23 -10.77
N CYS A 85 0.95 -5.42 -10.39
CA CYS A 85 1.13 -4.41 -9.35
C CYS A 85 1.43 -5.01 -7.98
N TYR A 86 0.78 -6.12 -7.58
CA TYR A 86 1.10 -6.82 -6.32
C TYR A 86 2.50 -7.43 -6.31
N VAL A 87 2.92 -8.08 -7.40
CA VAL A 87 4.28 -8.62 -7.52
C VAL A 87 5.30 -7.50 -7.48
N LEU A 88 5.05 -6.41 -8.21
CA LEU A 88 5.94 -5.27 -8.28
C LEU A 88 6.12 -4.59 -6.92
N THR A 89 5.05 -4.37 -6.14
CA THR A 89 5.20 -3.76 -4.79
C THR A 89 6.01 -4.66 -3.85
N LEU A 90 5.84 -5.98 -3.91
CA LEU A 90 6.62 -6.92 -3.10
C LEU A 90 8.11 -6.86 -3.46
N ILE A 91 8.45 -6.88 -4.75
CA ILE A 91 9.83 -6.75 -5.23
C ILE A 91 10.43 -5.42 -4.79
N LEU A 92 9.74 -4.30 -5.05
CA LEU A 92 10.23 -2.98 -4.69
C LEU A 92 10.42 -2.83 -3.19
N SER A 93 9.57 -3.47 -2.38
CA SER A 93 9.69 -3.37 -0.91
C SER A 93 10.95 -4.03 -0.36
N LEU A 94 11.44 -5.12 -0.97
CA LEU A 94 12.72 -5.73 -0.61
C LEU A 94 13.92 -4.81 -0.90
N LEU A 95 13.81 -3.93 -1.91
CA LEU A 95 14.86 -2.97 -2.25
C LEU A 95 14.96 -1.81 -1.24
N VAL A 96 13.92 -1.57 -0.44
CA VAL A 96 13.93 -0.56 0.62
C VAL A 96 14.61 -1.11 1.86
N ASN A 97 14.03 -2.16 2.46
CA ASN A 97 14.57 -3.00 3.54
C ASN A 97 13.56 -4.10 3.94
N PHE A 98 13.95 -4.95 4.89
CA PHE A 98 13.13 -6.08 5.35
C PHE A 98 11.91 -5.66 6.18
N GLU A 99 12.00 -4.62 7.03
CA GLU A 99 10.87 -4.13 7.83
C GLU A 99 9.73 -3.62 6.93
N PHE A 100 10.08 -2.80 5.94
CA PHE A 100 9.15 -2.31 4.94
C PHE A 100 8.51 -3.45 4.15
N PHE A 101 9.29 -4.47 3.76
CA PHE A 101 8.76 -5.67 3.10
C PHE A 101 7.70 -6.38 3.95
N VAL A 102 7.95 -6.60 5.25
CA VAL A 102 6.96 -7.22 6.15
C VAL A 102 5.68 -6.38 6.23
N ILE A 103 5.80 -5.06 6.35
CA ILE A 103 4.64 -4.14 6.37
C ILE A 103 3.84 -4.25 5.05
N VAL A 104 4.52 -4.32 3.90
CA VAL A 104 3.88 -4.46 2.58
C VAL A 104 3.19 -5.81 2.44
N VAL A 105 3.77 -6.91 2.93
CA VAL A 105 3.14 -8.24 2.93
C VAL A 105 1.85 -8.23 3.76
N VAL A 106 1.91 -7.69 4.98
CA VAL A 106 0.73 -7.58 5.85
C VAL A 106 -0.34 -6.71 5.21
N THR A 107 0.05 -5.56 4.64
CA THR A 107 -0.87 -4.64 3.96
C THR A 107 -1.50 -5.30 2.73
N THR A 108 -0.73 -6.06 1.95
CA THR A 108 -1.22 -6.85 0.81
C THR A 108 -2.28 -7.85 1.25
N PHE A 109 -2.01 -8.62 2.32
CA PHE A 109 -2.97 -9.55 2.89
C PHE A 109 -4.26 -8.85 3.34
N LEU A 110 -4.18 -7.74 4.06
CA LEU A 110 -5.35 -6.98 4.52
C LEU A 110 -6.18 -6.42 3.36
N THR A 111 -5.52 -5.88 2.33
CA THR A 111 -6.22 -5.36 1.14
C THR A 111 -6.91 -6.46 0.32
N TYR A 112 -6.32 -7.66 0.27
CA TYR A 112 -6.98 -8.84 -0.26
C TYR A 112 -8.16 -9.27 0.61
N ALA A 113 -7.95 -9.45 1.93
CA ALA A 113 -8.98 -9.87 2.87
C ALA A 113 -10.21 -8.94 2.88
N TYR A 114 -10.00 -7.65 2.62
CA TYR A 114 -11.08 -6.68 2.44
C TYR A 114 -11.97 -7.00 1.23
N SER A 115 -11.38 -7.36 0.08
CA SER A 115 -12.08 -7.44 -1.21
C SER A 115 -12.43 -8.86 -1.66
N GLY A 116 -11.52 -9.81 -1.46
CA GLY A 116 -11.56 -11.15 -2.01
C GLY A 116 -12.08 -12.23 -1.05
N PRO A 117 -12.64 -13.33 -1.58
CA PRO A 117 -13.02 -14.50 -0.79
C PRO A 117 -11.78 -15.23 -0.22
N PRO A 118 -11.90 -15.96 0.89
CA PRO A 118 -13.12 -16.22 1.65
C PRO A 118 -13.52 -15.08 2.60
N PHE A 119 -12.61 -14.14 2.89
CA PHE A 119 -12.83 -13.15 3.96
C PHE A 119 -13.82 -12.05 3.57
N ARG A 120 -13.57 -11.36 2.44
CA ARG A 120 -14.33 -10.22 1.91
C ARG A 120 -14.91 -9.33 3.02
N THR A 121 -14.06 -8.87 3.93
CA THR A 121 -14.48 -8.22 5.19
C THR A 121 -15.27 -6.94 4.97
N LYS A 122 -15.20 -6.34 3.78
CA LYS A 122 -16.04 -5.20 3.38
C LYS A 122 -17.55 -5.43 3.52
N ARG A 123 -18.00 -6.70 3.58
CA ARG A 123 -19.40 -7.07 3.82
C ARG A 123 -19.79 -7.08 5.30
N LEU A 124 -18.81 -6.92 6.20
CA LEU A 124 -18.94 -7.12 7.64
C LEU A 124 -18.71 -5.79 8.38
N GLY A 125 -19.78 -5.00 8.52
CA GLY A 125 -19.88 -3.71 9.25
C GLY A 125 -18.57 -3.14 9.82
N MET A 126 -18.31 -3.36 11.12
CA MET A 126 -17.11 -2.83 11.81
C MET A 126 -15.80 -3.42 11.28
N LEU A 127 -15.79 -4.68 10.87
CA LEU A 127 -14.58 -5.35 10.38
C LEU A 127 -14.10 -4.75 9.06
N ALA A 128 -15.01 -4.28 8.21
CA ALA A 128 -14.68 -3.51 7.01
C ALA A 128 -13.86 -2.27 7.35
N ASN A 129 -14.28 -1.52 8.38
CA ASN A 129 -13.60 -0.31 8.82
C ASN A 129 -12.22 -0.63 9.40
N LEU A 130 -12.10 -1.67 10.23
CA LEU A 130 -10.80 -2.07 10.81
C LEU A 130 -9.82 -2.53 9.72
N THR A 131 -10.29 -3.37 8.79
CA THR A 131 -9.43 -3.95 7.75
C THR A 131 -8.89 -2.88 6.80
N ILE A 132 -9.56 -1.74 6.64
CA ILE A 132 -9.09 -0.64 5.79
C ILE A 132 -8.39 0.48 6.58
N ALA A 133 -8.76 0.72 7.83
CA ALA A 133 -8.13 1.74 8.68
C ALA A 133 -6.69 1.37 9.04
N ILE A 134 -6.42 0.10 9.32
CA ILE A 134 -5.06 -0.39 9.61
C ILE A 134 -4.09 -0.10 8.45
N PRO A 135 -4.33 -0.57 7.21
CA PRO A 135 -3.40 -0.36 6.11
C PRO A 135 -3.30 1.11 5.69
N ARG A 136 -4.42 1.85 5.67
CA ARG A 136 -4.44 3.24 5.15
C ARG A 136 -4.07 4.29 6.19
N GLY A 137 -4.44 4.08 7.45
CA GLY A 137 -4.25 5.03 8.55
C GLY A 137 -2.98 4.78 9.36
N CYS A 138 -2.66 3.51 9.63
CA CYS A 138 -1.52 3.15 10.49
C CYS A 138 -0.32 2.68 9.68
N LEU A 139 -0.44 1.53 9.00
CA LEU A 139 0.70 0.86 8.37
C LEU A 139 1.37 1.69 7.28
N LEU A 140 0.62 2.50 6.54
CA LEU A 140 1.21 3.40 5.54
C LEU A 140 2.22 4.40 6.15
N LYS A 141 1.91 4.93 7.34
CA LYS A 141 2.79 5.87 8.04
C LYS A 141 4.00 5.16 8.61
N VAL A 142 3.78 4.01 9.25
CA VAL A 142 4.85 3.15 9.77
C VAL A 142 5.78 2.67 8.64
N ALA A 143 5.22 2.37 7.46
CA ALA A 143 5.98 2.04 6.27
C ALA A 143 6.91 3.19 5.84
N GLY A 144 6.41 4.42 5.78
CA GLY A 144 7.23 5.58 5.43
C GLY A 144 8.38 5.81 6.41
N TRP A 145 8.11 5.63 7.71
CA TRP A 145 9.14 5.66 8.75
C TRP A 145 10.20 4.57 8.55
N SER A 146 9.76 3.32 8.38
CA SER A 146 10.61 2.13 8.24
C SER A 146 11.64 2.26 7.10
N ALA A 147 11.37 3.11 6.11
CA ALA A 147 12.29 3.36 4.99
C ALA A 147 13.61 4.02 5.41
N VAL A 148 13.60 4.70 6.55
CA VAL A 148 14.65 5.62 6.99
C VAL A 148 15.19 5.24 8.37
N ALA A 149 14.31 4.87 9.30
CA ALA A 149 14.63 4.46 10.66
C ALA A 149 13.91 3.15 10.99
N THR A 150 14.46 2.35 11.90
CA THR A 150 13.80 1.10 12.32
C THR A 150 12.52 1.39 13.09
N VAL A 151 11.54 0.49 12.97
CA VAL A 151 10.29 0.52 13.73
C VAL A 151 10.37 -0.29 15.04
N LEU A 152 11.50 -0.95 15.29
CA LEU A 152 11.69 -1.84 16.44
C LEU A 152 12.36 -1.14 17.63
N ASP A 153 13.11 -0.07 17.38
CA ASP A 153 13.76 0.68 18.44
C ASP A 153 12.79 1.65 19.10
N TRP A 154 12.92 1.76 20.43
CA TRP A 154 12.23 2.78 21.20
C TRP A 154 13.02 4.07 21.08
N GLU A 155 12.55 4.99 20.25
CA GLU A 155 13.14 6.32 20.23
C GLU A 155 12.75 7.07 21.51
N PRO A 156 13.73 7.58 22.28
CA PRO A 156 13.42 8.54 23.34
C PRO A 156 12.87 9.80 22.66
N TRP A 157 11.63 10.17 22.99
CA TRP A 157 11.00 11.40 22.54
C TRP A 157 11.48 12.51 23.47
N TRP A 158 12.61 13.12 23.14
CA TRP A 158 13.25 14.22 23.88
C TRP A 158 13.81 15.26 22.93
#